data_AF-A0A1H8BR69-F1
#
_entry.id   AF-A0A1H8BR69-F1
#
_cell.length_a   1.000
_cell.length_b   1.000
_cell.length_c   1.000
_cell.angle_alpha   90.00
_cell.angle_beta   90.00
_cell.angle_gamma   90.00
#
_symmetry.space_group_name_H-M   'P 1'
#
loop_
_entity.id
_entity.type
_entity.pdbx_description
1 polymer ?
#
loop_
_entity_poly.entity_id
_entity_poly.type
_entity_poly.pdbx_seq_one_letter_code
_entity_poly.pdbx_strand_id
1 'polypeptide(L)'
;MIPQDWLHGFAGGLMIGSAGALYLLVNGRIMGASGILGGMLDGSDWRHWTERLSFLAALVLVPLLIVPLYTVVDTHITPNPVVIVIGGLLTGIGTRLANGCTSGHGVCGISRLAPRGIVATVFYILAGGLTVALFRHVWGVI
;
A
#
# COMPACT_ATOMS: atom_id res chain seq x y z
N MET A 1 1.41 -30.19 -9.96
CA MET A 1 0.97 -29.01 -10.73
C MET A 1 1.11 -27.81 -9.81
N ILE A 2 1.92 -26.80 -10.15
CA ILE A 2 2.08 -25.61 -9.28
C ILE A 2 0.75 -24.86 -9.31
N PRO A 3 0.13 -24.53 -8.17
CA PRO A 3 -1.11 -23.77 -8.16
C PRO A 3 -0.93 -22.42 -8.84
N GLN A 4 -1.87 -22.01 -9.69
CA GLN A 4 -1.77 -20.76 -10.47
C GLN A 4 -1.62 -19.53 -9.56
N ASP A 5 -2.23 -19.56 -8.37
CA ASP A 5 -2.14 -18.48 -7.37
C ASP A 5 -0.69 -18.20 -6.92
N TRP A 6 0.14 -19.25 -6.84
CA TRP A 6 1.53 -19.11 -6.45
C TRP A 6 2.35 -18.43 -7.53
N LEU A 7 2.04 -18.72 -8.80
CA LEU A 7 2.67 -18.09 -9.95
C LEU A 7 2.29 -16.59 -10.01
N HIS A 8 1.01 -16.27 -9.81
CA HIS A 8 0.54 -14.88 -9.77
C HIS A 8 1.14 -14.10 -8.60
N GLY A 9 1.22 -14.72 -7.41
CA GLY A 9 1.86 -14.12 -6.24
C GLY A 9 3.35 -13.84 -6.45
N PHE A 10 4.09 -14.79 -7.05
CA PHE A 10 5.49 -14.60 -7.38
C PHE A 10 5.70 -13.52 -8.45
N ALA A 11 4.91 -13.54 -9.53
CA ALA A 11 4.97 -12.53 -10.59
C ALA A 11 4.66 -11.12 -10.05
N GLY A 12 3.63 -10.97 -9.23
CA GLY A 12 3.29 -9.72 -8.57
C GLY A 12 4.39 -9.24 -7.62
N GLY A 13 4.98 -10.15 -6.84
CA GLY A 13 6.11 -9.83 -5.98
C GLY A 13 7.33 -9.32 -6.75
N LEU A 14 7.68 -9.97 -7.87
CA LEU A 14 8.76 -9.51 -8.76
C LEU A 14 8.46 -8.13 -9.36
N MET A 15 7.21 -7.89 -9.80
CA MET A 15 6.80 -6.58 -10.34
C MET A 15 6.93 -5.47 -9.30
N ILE A 16 6.40 -5.67 -8.08
CA ILE A 16 6.47 -4.66 -7.02
C ILE A 16 7.91 -4.42 -6.57
N GLY A 17 8.69 -5.50 -6.40
CA GLY A 17 10.09 -5.42 -5.98
C GLY A 17 10.98 -4.71 -7.00
N SER A 18 10.85 -5.06 -8.28
CA SER A 18 11.58 -4.40 -9.37
C SER A 18 11.18 -2.94 -9.53
N ALA A 19 9.88 -2.61 -9.45
CA ALA A 19 9.41 -1.23 -9.48
C ALA A 19 9.98 -0.40 -8.31
N GLY A 20 9.99 -0.95 -7.09
CA GLY A 20 10.58 -0.30 -5.92
C GLY A 20 12.09 -0.10 -6.06
N ALA A 21 12.81 -1.09 -6.61
CA ALA A 21 14.24 -0.99 -6.87
C ALA A 21 14.56 0.07 -7.95
N LEU A 22 13.80 0.10 -9.05
CA LEU A 22 13.96 1.11 -10.10
C LEU A 22 13.71 2.51 -9.55
N TYR A 23 12.65 2.70 -8.76
CA TYR A 23 12.36 4.00 -8.14
C TYR A 23 13.50 4.45 -7.20
N LEU A 24 14.10 3.51 -6.45
CA LEU A 24 15.25 3.79 -5.60
C LEU A 24 16.51 4.14 -6.42
N LEU A 25 16.79 3.41 -7.49
CA LEU A 25 18.00 3.58 -8.30
C LEU A 25 17.94 4.82 -9.21
N VAL A 26 16.78 5.12 -9.78
CA VAL A 26 16.59 6.25 -10.71
C VAL A 26 16.40 7.55 -9.94
N ASN A 27 15.52 7.57 -8.95
CA ASN A 27 15.15 8.80 -8.23
C ASN A 27 15.96 9.00 -6.94
N GLY A 28 16.73 7.99 -6.50
CA GLY A 28 17.50 8.04 -5.25
C GLY A 28 16.63 8.01 -3.99
N ARG A 29 15.34 7.69 -4.12
CA ARG A 29 14.34 7.83 -3.05
C ARG A 29 13.64 6.51 -2.76
N ILE A 30 13.28 6.32 -1.49
CA ILE A 30 12.51 5.15 -1.06
C ILE A 30 11.05 5.31 -1.54
N MET A 31 10.52 4.29 -2.21
CA MET A 31 9.13 4.27 -2.66
C MET A 31 8.18 4.23 -1.44
N GLY A 32 7.25 5.18 -1.36
CA GLY A 32 6.25 5.22 -0.29
C GLY A 32 5.05 6.09 -0.67
N ALA A 33 3.89 5.45 -0.87
CA ALA A 33 2.68 6.12 -1.36
C ALA A 33 2.20 7.27 -0.46
N SER A 34 2.14 7.04 0.87
CA SER A 34 1.72 8.08 1.83
C SER A 34 2.72 9.24 1.92
N GLY A 35 4.02 8.97 1.73
CA GLY A 35 5.05 10.00 1.67
C GLY A 35 4.92 10.89 0.43
N ILE A 36 4.69 10.25 -0.73
CA ILE A 36 4.46 10.92 -2.01
C ILE A 36 3.20 11.80 -1.94
N LEU A 37 2.07 11.23 -1.52
CA LEU A 37 0.80 11.94 -1.36
C LEU A 37 0.93 13.13 -0.42
N GLY A 38 1.40 12.88 0.80
CA GLY A 38 1.43 13.94 1.78
C GLY A 38 2.48 15.00 1.48
N GLY A 39 3.60 14.67 0.82
CA GLY A 39 4.54 15.68 0.35
C GLY A 39 4.00 16.54 -0.80
N MET A 40 2.95 16.11 -1.51
CA MET A 40 2.21 16.97 -2.44
C MET A 40 1.23 17.87 -1.70
N LEU A 41 0.56 17.36 -0.65
CA LEU A 41 -0.36 18.14 0.18
C LEU A 41 0.37 19.23 1.00
N ASP A 42 1.53 18.90 1.55
CA ASP A 42 2.35 19.82 2.35
C ASP A 42 3.10 20.84 1.48
N GLY A 43 3.04 20.73 0.14
CA GLY A 43 3.70 21.64 -0.80
C GLY A 43 5.24 21.66 -0.71
N SER A 44 5.84 20.67 -0.05
CA SER A 44 7.25 20.70 0.35
C SER A 44 8.25 20.33 -0.76
N ASP A 45 7.79 19.81 -1.91
CA ASP A 45 8.69 19.31 -2.97
C ASP A 45 8.14 19.57 -4.38
N TRP A 46 8.02 20.86 -4.73
CA TRP A 46 7.58 21.32 -6.06
C TRP A 46 8.46 20.84 -7.22
N ARG A 47 9.75 20.58 -6.95
CA ARG A 47 10.73 20.22 -7.97
C ARG A 47 10.55 18.82 -8.54
N HIS A 48 9.86 17.93 -7.82
CA HIS A 48 9.58 16.55 -8.24
C HIS A 48 8.08 16.28 -8.43
N TRP A 49 7.28 17.35 -8.60
CA TRP A 49 5.83 17.25 -8.62
C TRP A 49 5.31 16.42 -9.79
N THR A 50 5.97 16.48 -10.96
CA THR A 50 5.65 15.67 -12.14
C THR A 50 5.81 14.17 -11.88
N GLU A 51 6.91 13.76 -11.24
CA GLU A 51 7.18 12.36 -10.89
C GLU A 51 6.13 11.83 -9.91
N ARG A 52 5.85 12.60 -8.85
CA ARG A 52 4.86 12.23 -7.83
C ARG A 52 3.45 12.14 -8.40
N LEU A 53 3.06 13.11 -9.23
CA LEU A 53 1.77 13.10 -9.90
C LEU A 53 1.66 11.91 -10.86
N SER A 54 2.71 11.60 -11.63
CA SER A 54 2.72 10.45 -12.53
C SER A 54 2.58 9.12 -11.78
N PHE A 55 3.22 8.98 -10.61
CA PHE A 55 3.10 7.81 -9.75
C PHE A 55 1.67 7.63 -9.23
N LEU A 56 1.05 8.71 -8.73
CA LEU A 56 -0.32 8.67 -8.21
C LEU A 56 -1.36 8.49 -9.30
N ALA A 57 -1.17 9.14 -10.45
CA ALA A 57 -2.02 8.95 -11.61
C ALA A 57 -1.96 7.50 -12.09
N ALA A 58 -0.76 6.91 -12.19
CA ALA A 58 -0.61 5.50 -12.54
C ALA A 58 -1.26 4.56 -11.51
N LEU A 59 -1.13 4.86 -10.20
CA LEU A 59 -1.74 4.08 -9.12
C LEU A 59 -3.26 3.97 -9.26
N VAL A 60 -3.93 5.01 -9.77
CA VAL A 60 -5.39 5.06 -9.95
C VAL A 60 -5.81 4.59 -11.35
N LEU A 61 -5.10 5.04 -12.39
CA LEU A 61 -5.46 4.80 -13.78
C LEU A 61 -5.19 3.36 -14.21
N VAL A 62 -4.08 2.75 -13.77
CA VAL A 62 -3.71 1.39 -14.20
C VAL A 62 -4.75 0.35 -13.77
N PRO A 63 -5.21 0.30 -12.50
CA PRO A 63 -6.30 -0.60 -12.12
C PRO A 63 -7.58 -0.34 -12.94
N LEU A 64 -7.94 0.94 -13.16
CA LEU A 64 -9.14 1.31 -13.91
C LEU A 64 -9.11 0.80 -15.37
N LEU A 65 -7.94 0.83 -16.01
CA LEU A 65 -7.74 0.33 -17.37
C LEU A 65 -7.73 -1.19 -17.45
N ILE A 66 -7.28 -1.87 -16.39
CA ILE A 66 -7.15 -3.33 -16.38
C ILE A 66 -8.44 -4.03 -15.93
N VAL A 67 -9.26 -3.42 -15.06
CA VAL A 67 -10.54 -4.00 -14.59
C VAL A 67 -11.41 -4.58 -15.71
N PRO A 68 -11.59 -3.92 -16.88
CA PRO A 68 -12.38 -4.46 -17.99
C PRO A 68 -11.84 -5.77 -18.61
N LEU A 69 -10.56 -6.08 -18.41
CA LEU A 69 -9.95 -7.33 -18.88
C LEU A 69 -10.27 -8.53 -17.97
N TYR A 70 -10.74 -8.28 -16.74
CA TYR A 70 -11.10 -9.32 -15.78
C TYR A 70 -12.61 -9.58 -15.77
N THR A 71 -13.00 -10.85 -15.83
CA THR A 71 -14.42 -11.26 -15.89
C THR A 71 -15.09 -11.38 -14.52
N VAL A 72 -14.32 -11.62 -13.45
CA VAL A 72 -14.80 -11.71 -12.06
C VAL A 72 -13.75 -11.09 -11.14
N VAL A 73 -14.16 -10.15 -10.28
CA VAL A 73 -13.29 -9.53 -9.27
C VAL A 73 -13.96 -9.67 -7.91
N ASP A 74 -13.51 -10.65 -7.12
CA ASP A 74 -14.00 -10.89 -5.76
C ASP A 74 -13.18 -10.07 -4.76
N THR A 75 -13.54 -8.80 -4.59
CA THR A 75 -12.86 -7.89 -3.66
C THR A 75 -13.17 -8.12 -2.18
N HIS A 76 -14.11 -9.02 -1.84
CA HIS A 76 -14.54 -9.35 -0.47
C HIS A 76 -14.57 -8.14 0.49
N ILE A 77 -15.11 -7.01 0.02
CA ILE A 77 -15.19 -5.77 0.79
C ILE A 77 -16.48 -5.74 1.60
N THR A 78 -16.44 -5.18 2.82
CA THR A 78 -17.66 -4.99 3.61
C THR A 78 -18.63 -4.05 2.88
N PRO A 79 -19.95 -4.33 2.89
CA PRO A 79 -20.93 -3.43 2.27
C PRO A 79 -21.16 -2.14 3.08
N ASN A 80 -20.59 -2.03 4.30
CA ASN A 80 -20.79 -0.88 5.16
C ASN A 80 -19.84 0.29 4.79
N PRO A 81 -20.33 1.37 4.14
CA PRO A 81 -19.49 2.47 3.71
C PRO A 81 -18.88 3.25 4.88
N VAL A 82 -19.53 3.27 6.04
CA VAL A 82 -19.04 3.97 7.23
C VAL A 82 -17.74 3.33 7.71
N VAL A 83 -17.68 2.00 7.73
CA VAL A 83 -16.48 1.24 8.12
C VAL A 83 -15.34 1.50 7.13
N ILE A 84 -15.63 1.56 5.83
CA ILE A 84 -14.64 1.85 4.79
C ILE A 84 -14.06 3.26 4.96
N VAL A 85 -14.92 4.27 5.12
CA VAL A 85 -14.49 5.68 5.26
C VAL A 85 -13.67 5.86 6.54
N ILE A 86 -14.16 5.35 7.68
CA ILE A 86 -13.44 5.45 8.95
C ILE A 86 -12.12 4.69 8.89
N GLY A 87 -12.11 3.47 8.34
CA GLY A 87 -10.90 2.68 8.17
C GLY A 87 -9.85 3.38 7.31
N GLY A 88 -10.29 4.00 6.20
CA GLY A 88 -9.44 4.80 5.33
C GLY A 88 -8.84 6.02 6.04
N LEU A 89 -9.64 6.78 6.79
CA LEU A 89 -9.19 7.93 7.57
C LEU A 89 -8.19 7.54 8.66
N LEU A 90 -8.50 6.50 9.45
CA LEU A 90 -7.60 5.98 10.48
C LEU A 90 -6.28 5.50 9.89
N THR A 91 -6.33 4.81 8.74
CA THR A 91 -5.12 4.38 8.01
C THR A 91 -4.31 5.59 7.55
N GLY A 92 -4.97 6.60 6.98
CA GLY A 92 -4.32 7.85 6.56
C GLY A 92 -3.59 8.54 7.71
N ILE A 93 -4.29 8.77 8.82
CA ILE A 93 -3.72 9.37 10.05
C ILE A 93 -2.55 8.52 10.57
N GLY A 94 -2.75 7.20 10.68
CA GLY A 94 -1.73 6.27 11.18
C GLY A 94 -0.46 6.29 10.33
N THR A 95 -0.58 6.29 9.00
CA THR A 95 0.59 6.37 8.11
C THR A 95 1.32 7.71 8.20
N ARG A 96 0.63 8.80 8.56
CA ARG A 96 1.29 10.09 8.82
C ARG A 96 2.00 10.12 10.17
N LEU A 97 1.37 9.61 11.23
CA LEU A 97 2.00 9.49 12.54
C LEU A 97 3.25 8.59 12.50
N ALA A 98 3.18 7.49 11.73
CA ALA A 98 4.30 6.58 11.53
C ALA A 98 5.38 7.11 10.56
N ASN A 99 5.17 8.29 9.95
CA ASN A 99 6.02 8.86 8.90
C ASN A 99 6.31 7.90 7.74
N GLY A 100 5.30 7.11 7.35
CA GLY A 100 5.39 6.16 6.24
C GLY A 100 4.27 5.11 6.26
N CYS A 101 4.14 4.39 5.16
CA CYS A 101 3.16 3.32 4.96
C CYS A 101 3.87 1.97 4.75
N THR A 102 3.08 0.91 4.53
CA THR A 102 3.59 -0.45 4.30
C THR A 102 4.46 -0.59 3.05
N SER A 103 4.23 0.22 2.00
CA SER A 103 5.12 0.22 0.82
C SER A 103 6.52 0.75 1.15
N GLY A 104 6.62 1.76 2.02
CA GLY A 104 7.89 2.34 2.46
C GLY A 104 8.59 1.52 3.55
N HIS A 105 7.86 1.17 4.62
CA HIS A 105 8.41 0.43 5.76
C HIS A 105 8.52 -1.08 5.51
N GLY A 106 7.51 -1.67 4.88
CA GLY A 106 7.43 -3.10 4.60
C GLY A 106 8.26 -3.45 3.38
N VAL A 107 7.78 -3.07 2.18
CA VAL A 107 8.44 -3.48 0.93
C VAL A 107 9.88 -2.95 0.87
N CYS A 108 10.07 -1.64 0.90
CA CYS A 108 11.42 -1.09 0.75
C CYS A 108 12.26 -1.13 2.05
N GLY A 109 11.61 -0.99 3.21
CA GLY A 109 12.30 -0.91 4.50
C GLY A 109 12.86 -2.25 4.97
N ILE A 110 12.09 -3.34 4.82
CA ILE A 110 12.55 -4.69 5.17
C ILE A 110 13.65 -5.13 4.20
N SER A 111 13.51 -4.87 2.89
CA SER A 111 14.54 -5.20 1.90
C SER A 111 15.89 -4.51 2.16
N ARG A 112 15.88 -3.33 2.81
CA ARG A 112 17.09 -2.60 3.21
C ARG A 112 17.56 -2.93 4.64
N LEU A 113 16.97 -3.94 5.28
CA LEU A 113 17.25 -4.34 6.67
C LEU A 113 17.14 -3.18 7.67
N ALA A 114 16.22 -2.24 7.44
CA ALA A 114 16.03 -1.09 8.31
C ALA A 114 15.22 -1.49 9.56
N PRO A 115 15.78 -1.39 10.79
CA PRO A 115 15.08 -1.81 12.02
C PRO A 115 13.75 -1.09 12.20
N ARG A 116 13.72 0.22 11.92
CA ARG A 116 12.50 1.04 11.94
C ARG A 116 11.39 0.49 11.03
N GLY A 117 11.75 -0.01 9.85
CA GLY A 117 10.79 -0.52 8.87
C GLY A 117 10.21 -1.87 9.27
N ILE A 118 11.07 -2.74 9.80
CA ILE A 118 10.67 -4.05 10.34
C ILE A 118 9.68 -3.86 11.50
N VAL A 119 10.04 -3.04 12.48
CA VAL A 119 9.20 -2.79 13.66
C VAL A 119 7.85 -2.19 13.25
N ALA A 120 7.84 -1.16 12.41
CA ALA A 120 6.60 -0.55 11.92
C ALA A 120 5.70 -1.57 11.19
N THR A 121 6.29 -2.46 10.39
CA THR A 121 5.54 -3.48 9.64
C THR A 121 4.94 -4.53 10.56
N VAL A 122 5.67 -4.98 11.59
CA VAL A 122 5.15 -5.90 12.60
C VAL A 122 3.92 -5.31 13.29
N PHE A 123 4.01 -4.06 13.77
CA PHE A 123 2.86 -3.39 14.40
C PHE A 123 1.68 -3.22 13.43
N TYR A 124 1.94 -2.89 12.16
CA TYR A 124 0.88 -2.74 11.16
C TYR A 124 0.13 -4.06 10.92
N ILE A 125 0.86 -5.16 10.73
CA ILE A 125 0.28 -6.50 10.51
C ILE A 125 -0.47 -6.97 11.77
N LEU A 126 0.10 -6.79 12.96
CA LEU A 126 -0.55 -7.15 14.22
C LEU A 126 -1.85 -6.36 14.43
N ALA A 127 -1.83 -5.04 14.22
CA ALA A 127 -3.02 -4.21 14.34
C ALA A 127 -4.09 -4.60 13.31
N GLY A 128 -3.71 -4.87 12.06
CA GLY A 128 -4.64 -5.33 11.02
C GLY A 128 -5.28 -6.68 11.36
N GLY A 129 -4.47 -7.66 11.77
CA GLY A 129 -4.96 -8.98 12.19
C GLY A 129 -5.90 -8.90 13.40
N LEU A 130 -5.53 -8.11 14.41
CA LEU A 130 -6.38 -7.89 15.58
C LEU A 130 -7.70 -7.20 15.23
N THR A 131 -7.65 -6.20 14.33
CA THR A 131 -8.84 -5.49 13.86
C THR A 131 -9.79 -6.44 13.13
N VAL A 132 -9.29 -7.28 12.22
CA VAL A 132 -10.12 -8.28 11.55
C VAL A 132 -10.70 -9.26 12.56
N ALA A 133 -9.90 -9.77 13.50
CA ALA A 133 -10.40 -10.71 14.51
C ALA A 133 -11.53 -10.11 15.36
N LEU A 134 -11.38 -8.86 15.82
CA LEU A 134 -12.39 -8.16 16.61
C LEU A 134 -13.66 -7.88 15.80
N PHE A 135 -13.52 -7.23 14.63
CA PHE A 135 -14.68 -6.80 13.85
C PHE A 135 -15.45 -7.98 13.23
N ARG A 136 -14.75 -9.06 12.85
CA ARG A 136 -15.37 -10.26 12.26
C ARG A 136 -15.97 -11.18 13.31
N HIS A 137 -15.25 -11.50 14.38
CA HIS A 137 -15.70 -12.52 15.35
C HIS A 137 -16.45 -11.95 16.56
N VAL A 138 -16.11 -10.75 17.02
CA VAL A 138 -16.71 -10.17 18.24
C VAL A 138 -17.89 -9.27 17.89
N TRP A 139 -17.77 -8.45 16.86
CA TRP A 139 -18.82 -7.47 16.49
C TRP A 139 -19.67 -7.86 15.27
N GLY A 140 -19.23 -8.82 14.44
CA GLY A 140 -19.99 -9.27 13.26
C GLY A 140 -20.28 -8.15 12.25
N VAL A 141 -19.44 -7.11 12.21
CA VAL A 141 -19.62 -5.91 11.37
C VAL A 141 -19.10 -6.14 9.94
N ILE A 142 -18.21 -7.13 9.76
CA ILE A 142 -17.56 -7.50 8.49
C ILE A 142 -17.43 -9.01 8.34
#